data_AF-A0A951ITN9-F1
#
_entry.id   AF-A0A951ITN9-F1
#
_cell.length_a   1.000
_cell.length_b   1.000
_cell.length_c   1.000
_cell.angle_alpha   90.00
_cell.angle_beta   90.00
_cell.angle_gamma   90.00
#
_symmetry.space_group_name_H-M   'P 1'
#
loop_
_entity.id
_entity.type
_entity.pdbx_description
1 polymer ?
#
loop_
_entity_poly.entity_id
_entity_poly.type
_entity_poly.pdbx_seq_one_letter_code
_entity_poly.pdbx_strand_id
1 'polypeptide(L)'
;MTVLVSLLVLAGCSTTRVAPPAPVESRGGAPKPAEVVVMPGAENAGKPGFYTVKPGDTLFRIALDNGQNWRDIQAWNSLTNPNAIEVGQVLRVQPPGAGSTAAPAATAPVGPTTSPVASAGVAPRPLTEAPAPAASTSPTPSPAPAPAPAASGNDEISFIWPAQGAVVTPFDEANNKGVSIAGKIGDPVVAAADGRVVYAGAGLRGYGNLIILKHNNTYLTAYAHNQALLVREDQAVRQGQKIAEMGSSDTDRVKLHFEVRRLGKPVDPIGHLPKR
;
A
#
# COMPACT_ATOMS: atom_id res chain seq x y z
N MET A 1 -54.65 47.04 75.50
CA MET A 1 -54.55 47.68 74.17
C MET A 1 -53.37 48.63 74.26
N THR A 2 -52.29 48.56 73.48
CA THR A 2 -52.11 47.98 72.15
C THR A 2 -50.59 47.96 71.88
N VAL A 3 -50.07 46.77 71.56
CA VAL A 3 -49.11 46.48 70.48
C VAL A 3 -47.86 47.37 70.37
N LEU A 4 -46.76 46.88 70.95
CA LEU A 4 -45.38 47.29 70.66
C LEU A 4 -44.88 46.45 69.47
N VAL A 5 -44.76 47.05 68.28
CA VAL A 5 -44.20 46.41 67.08
C VAL A 5 -42.76 46.84 66.89
N SER A 6 -41.90 45.82 66.81
CA SER A 6 -40.47 45.86 66.54
C SER A 6 -40.13 46.50 65.19
N LEU A 7 -39.13 47.40 65.19
CA LEU A 7 -38.35 47.72 64.01
C LEU A 7 -36.88 47.33 64.29
N LEU A 8 -36.46 46.23 63.67
CA LEU A 8 -35.08 45.75 63.62
C LEU A 8 -34.22 46.73 62.81
N VAL A 9 -33.17 47.29 63.40
CA VAL A 9 -32.12 48.02 62.67
C VAL A 9 -30.86 47.17 62.69
N LEU A 10 -30.56 46.52 61.56
CA LEU A 10 -29.29 45.82 61.32
C LEU A 10 -28.20 46.85 61.01
N ALA A 11 -27.31 47.11 61.97
CA ALA A 11 -26.04 47.80 61.72
C ALA A 11 -24.97 46.76 61.32
N GLY A 12 -24.82 46.52 60.01
CA GLY A 12 -23.71 45.74 59.46
C GLY A 12 -22.45 46.60 59.38
N CYS A 13 -21.39 46.22 60.08
CA CYS A 13 -20.05 46.80 59.89
C CYS A 13 -19.38 46.16 58.66
N SER A 14 -19.64 46.70 57.47
CA SER A 14 -18.88 46.39 56.25
C SER A 14 -17.56 47.16 56.23
N THR A 15 -16.52 46.60 56.85
CA THR A 15 -15.15 47.09 56.65
C THR A 15 -14.63 46.56 55.31
N THR A 16 -14.80 47.36 54.26
CA THR A 16 -14.12 47.13 52.99
C THR A 16 -12.65 47.49 53.16
N ARG A 17 -11.80 46.50 53.43
CA ARG A 17 -10.37 46.64 53.19
C ARG A 17 -10.16 46.62 51.68
N VAL A 18 -10.05 47.80 51.07
CA VAL A 18 -9.51 47.96 49.72
C VAL A 18 -8.03 47.60 49.80
N ALA A 19 -7.70 46.34 49.47
CA ALA A 19 -6.33 45.99 49.14
C ALA A 19 -5.96 46.79 47.87
N PRO A 20 -4.77 47.42 47.80
CA PRO A 20 -4.30 47.96 46.54
C PRO A 20 -4.22 46.81 45.51
N PRO A 21 -4.49 47.07 44.21
CA PRO A 21 -4.26 46.06 43.19
C PRO A 21 -2.82 45.58 43.31
N ALA A 22 -2.64 44.25 43.29
CA ALA A 22 -1.34 43.63 43.36
C ALA A 22 -0.38 44.30 42.35
N PRO A 23 0.91 44.48 42.69
CA PRO A 23 1.87 44.98 41.73
C PRO A 23 1.93 44.00 40.57
N VAL A 24 1.50 44.45 39.40
CA VAL A 24 1.82 43.76 38.15
C VAL A 24 3.29 43.98 37.88
N GLU A 25 4.14 43.11 38.44
CA GLU A 25 5.45 42.92 37.89
C GLU A 25 5.27 42.43 36.45
N SER A 26 5.57 43.32 35.49
CA SER A 26 5.93 42.89 34.15
C SER A 26 7.10 41.94 34.28
N ARG A 27 6.84 40.63 34.29
CA ARG A 27 7.78 39.62 33.77
C ARG A 27 7.87 39.79 32.24
N GLY A 28 8.26 40.98 31.82
CA GLY A 28 9.03 41.21 30.60
C GLY A 28 10.48 40.81 30.86
N GLY A 29 10.69 39.60 31.39
CA GLY A 29 11.91 38.90 31.07
C GLY A 29 11.74 38.50 29.62
N ALA A 30 12.57 39.07 28.74
CA ALA A 30 12.72 38.54 27.39
C ALA A 30 12.69 37.01 27.49
N PRO A 31 11.94 36.29 26.63
CA PRO A 31 12.02 34.85 26.64
C PRO A 31 13.50 34.52 26.45
N LYS A 32 14.14 34.02 27.51
CA LYS A 32 15.35 33.21 27.38
C LYS A 32 15.01 32.26 26.25
N PRO A 33 15.77 32.23 25.14
CA PRO A 33 15.41 31.41 24.00
C PRO A 33 15.10 30.04 24.55
N ALA A 34 13.83 29.64 24.42
CA ALA A 34 13.45 28.26 24.68
C ALA A 34 14.47 27.48 23.86
N GLU A 35 15.27 26.68 24.55
CA GLU A 35 16.26 25.83 23.95
C GLU A 35 15.50 25.04 22.89
N VAL A 36 15.63 25.52 21.66
CA VAL A 36 14.92 24.99 20.51
C VAL A 36 15.48 23.59 20.46
N VAL A 37 14.68 22.60 20.84
CA VAL A 37 14.94 21.22 20.45
C VAL A 37 14.97 21.31 18.94
N VAL A 38 16.17 21.41 18.39
CA VAL A 38 16.40 21.52 16.96
C VAL A 38 15.96 20.18 16.41
N MET A 39 14.70 20.08 16.03
CA MET A 39 14.19 18.93 15.31
C MET A 39 15.07 18.78 14.05
N PRO A 40 15.55 17.57 13.76
CA PRO A 40 16.42 17.34 12.60
C PRO A 40 15.78 17.92 11.33
N GLY A 41 16.49 18.81 10.64
CA GLY A 41 16.07 19.34 9.33
C GLY A 41 15.25 20.63 9.33
N ALA A 42 14.92 21.23 10.49
CA ALA A 42 14.25 22.54 10.54
C ALA A 42 14.99 23.66 9.78
N GLU A 43 16.31 23.54 9.65
CA GLU A 43 17.20 24.43 8.87
C GLU A 43 16.97 24.39 7.34
N ASN A 44 16.20 23.42 6.84
CA ASN A 44 15.93 23.22 5.41
C ASN A 44 14.46 23.47 5.01
N ALA A 45 13.62 23.97 5.93
CA ALA A 45 12.23 24.32 5.62
C ALA A 45 12.17 25.36 4.48
N GLY A 46 11.50 25.03 3.38
CA GLY A 46 11.30 25.93 2.24
C GLY A 46 12.39 25.90 1.16
N LYS A 47 13.43 25.07 1.29
CA LYS A 47 14.39 24.82 0.20
C LYS A 47 13.77 23.90 -0.87
N PRO A 48 14.06 24.09 -2.17
CA PRO A 48 13.63 23.14 -3.19
C PRO A 48 14.15 21.75 -2.84
N GLY A 49 13.24 20.78 -2.77
CA GLY A 49 13.56 19.40 -2.38
C GLY A 49 13.39 19.06 -0.90
N PHE A 50 12.80 19.94 -0.10
CA PHE A 50 12.38 19.66 1.26
C PHE A 50 10.90 20.00 1.49
N TYR A 51 10.20 19.15 2.25
CA TYR A 51 8.78 19.24 2.55
C TYR A 51 8.55 19.25 4.06
N THR A 52 7.70 20.15 4.55
CA THR A 52 7.30 20.18 5.97
C THR A 52 6.00 19.41 6.15
N VAL A 53 6.04 18.34 6.96
CA VAL A 53 4.91 17.45 7.24
C VAL A 53 3.79 18.24 7.91
N LYS A 54 2.58 18.19 7.34
CA LYS A 54 1.37 18.82 7.89
C LYS A 54 0.51 17.78 8.64
N PRO A 55 -0.42 18.24 9.51
CA PRO A 55 -1.37 17.33 10.16
C PRO A 55 -2.17 16.54 9.14
N GLY A 56 -2.10 15.20 9.22
CA GLY A 56 -2.80 14.29 8.31
C GLY A 56 -1.97 13.80 7.11
N ASP A 57 -0.73 14.27 6.96
CA ASP A 57 0.17 13.76 5.93
C ASP A 57 0.75 12.39 6.33
N THR A 58 0.98 11.56 5.32
CA THR A 58 1.74 10.31 5.44
C THR A 58 2.94 10.36 4.52
N LEU A 59 4.00 9.61 4.83
CA LEU A 59 5.20 9.55 3.99
C LEU A 59 4.85 9.16 2.54
N PHE A 60 3.86 8.28 2.38
CA PHE A 60 3.30 7.86 1.09
C PHE A 60 2.66 9.03 0.32
N ARG A 61 1.85 9.85 0.99
CA ARG A 61 1.15 10.96 0.36
C ARG A 61 2.10 12.08 -0.04
N ILE A 62 3.05 12.39 0.85
CA ILE A 62 4.14 13.34 0.57
C ILE A 62 4.98 12.85 -0.61
N ALA A 63 5.34 11.57 -0.65
CA ALA A 63 6.11 11.00 -1.74
C ALA A 63 5.39 11.11 -3.09
N LEU A 64 4.11 10.74 -3.12
CA LEU A 64 3.26 10.81 -4.30
C LEU A 64 3.14 12.24 -4.84
N ASP A 65 2.87 13.20 -3.95
CA ASP A 65 2.72 14.61 -4.31
C ASP A 65 4.04 15.23 -4.83
N ASN A 66 5.19 14.67 -4.42
CA ASN A 66 6.51 15.10 -4.88
C ASN A 66 7.09 14.22 -6.03
N GLY A 67 6.28 13.29 -6.57
CA GLY A 67 6.69 12.41 -7.66
C GLY A 67 7.87 11.49 -7.31
N GLN A 68 8.05 11.18 -6.02
CA GLN A 68 9.11 10.31 -5.53
C GLN A 68 8.55 9.00 -4.98
N ASN A 69 9.42 8.00 -4.88
CA ASN A 69 9.08 6.78 -4.18
C ASN A 69 9.23 7.01 -2.66
N TRP A 70 8.24 6.57 -1.88
CA TRP A 70 8.25 6.71 -0.42
C TRP A 70 9.47 6.05 0.23
N ARG A 71 9.95 4.96 -0.36
CA ARG A 71 11.12 4.19 0.09
C ARG A 71 12.42 4.96 -0.07
N ASP A 72 12.50 5.81 -1.10
CA ASP A 72 13.69 6.63 -1.36
C ASP A 72 13.71 7.83 -0.43
N ILE A 73 12.56 8.48 -0.20
CA ILE A 73 12.42 9.52 0.84
C ILE A 73 12.74 8.97 2.22
N GLN A 74 12.30 7.73 2.54
CA GLN A 74 12.66 7.07 3.78
C GLN A 74 14.18 6.93 3.92
N ALA A 75 14.87 6.48 2.87
CA ALA A 75 16.32 6.33 2.84
C ALA A 75 17.05 7.68 2.97
N TRP A 76 16.58 8.72 2.27
CA TRP A 76 17.18 10.07 2.30
C TRP A 76 17.03 10.76 3.65
N ASN A 77 16.01 10.41 4.42
CA ASN A 77 15.73 10.96 5.75
C ASN A 77 16.09 10.01 6.88
N SER A 78 16.74 8.87 6.57
CA SER A 78 17.14 7.84 7.54
C SER A 78 15.99 7.41 8.48
N LEU A 79 14.76 7.37 7.96
CA LEU A 79 13.58 7.01 8.75
C LEU A 79 13.54 5.50 8.96
N THR A 80 13.65 5.04 10.20
CA THR A 80 13.55 3.60 10.52
C THR A 80 12.12 3.10 10.29
N ASN A 81 11.13 3.92 10.61
CA ASN A 81 9.71 3.60 10.44
C ASN A 81 9.06 4.57 9.43
N PRO A 82 8.47 4.07 8.33
CA PRO A 82 7.80 4.90 7.32
C PRO A 82 6.61 5.70 7.85
N ASN A 83 5.97 5.19 8.91
CA ASN A 83 4.79 5.80 9.53
C ASN A 83 5.13 6.69 10.73
N ALA A 84 6.39 6.74 11.16
CA ALA A 84 6.83 7.57 12.29
C ALA A 84 7.31 8.94 11.78
N ILE A 85 6.41 9.68 11.14
CA ILE A 85 6.66 11.09 10.77
C ILE A 85 5.83 11.99 11.68
N GLU A 86 6.46 13.06 12.17
CA GLU A 86 5.81 14.00 13.09
C GLU A 86 5.34 15.24 12.33
N VAL A 87 4.21 15.80 12.77
CA VAL A 87 3.72 17.07 12.24
C VAL A 87 4.72 18.17 12.55
N GLY A 88 5.13 18.90 11.51
CA GLY A 88 6.17 19.94 11.59
C GLY A 88 7.59 19.44 11.28
N GLN A 89 7.79 18.14 11.09
CA GLN A 89 9.06 17.58 10.64
C GLN A 89 9.37 17.98 9.19
N VAL A 90 10.62 18.31 8.89
CA VAL A 90 11.06 18.61 7.52
C VAL A 90 11.71 17.37 6.92
N LEU A 91 11.16 16.88 5.81
CA LEU A 91 11.64 15.73 5.08
C LEU A 91 12.26 16.17 3.75
N ARG A 92 13.43 15.60 3.43
CA ARG A 92 14.02 15.68 2.10
C ARG A 92 13.20 14.84 1.12
N VAL A 93 12.65 15.49 0.10
CA VAL A 93 11.81 14.89 -0.94
C VAL A 93 12.47 14.91 -2.32
N GLN A 94 13.78 15.19 -2.39
CA GLN A 94 14.57 15.12 -3.63
C GLN A 94 15.87 14.35 -3.42
N PRO A 95 16.38 13.67 -4.47
CA PRO A 95 17.59 12.88 -4.36
C PRO A 95 18.80 13.73 -3.96
N PRO A 96 19.64 13.26 -3.02
CA PRO A 96 20.91 13.89 -2.69
C PRO A 96 21.83 13.85 -3.91
N GLY A 97 21.97 14.98 -4.60
CA GLY A 97 22.70 15.11 -5.87
C GLY A 97 21.95 15.89 -6.96
N ALA A 98 20.63 16.10 -6.82
CA ALA A 98 19.82 16.87 -7.77
C ALA A 98 20.03 18.39 -7.71
N GLY A 99 20.98 18.87 -6.89
CA GLY A 99 21.40 20.26 -6.80
C GLY A 99 22.45 20.69 -7.83
N SER A 100 22.69 19.89 -8.88
CA SER A 100 23.50 20.32 -10.03
C SER A 100 22.65 20.26 -11.28
N THR A 101 22.37 21.45 -11.80
CA THR A 101 21.65 21.76 -13.03
C THR A 101 22.08 20.86 -14.20
N ALA A 102 21.14 20.15 -14.81
CA ALA A 102 21.26 19.71 -16.21
C ALA A 102 19.86 19.64 -16.84
N ALA A 103 19.64 20.56 -17.77
CA ALA A 103 18.45 20.71 -18.60
C ALA A 103 18.30 19.51 -19.58
N PRO A 104 17.11 19.32 -20.19
CA PRO A 104 16.75 18.09 -20.88
C PRO A 104 17.41 18.00 -22.25
N ALA A 105 18.04 16.86 -22.55
CA ALA A 105 18.48 16.51 -23.89
C ALA A 105 17.67 15.31 -24.39
N ALA A 106 16.80 15.58 -25.36
CA ALA A 106 16.23 14.58 -26.24
C ALA A 106 17.33 14.02 -27.16
N THR A 107 17.44 12.70 -27.31
CA THR A 107 17.64 11.99 -28.59
C THR A 107 17.82 10.47 -28.39
N ALA A 108 16.88 9.71 -28.96
CA ALA A 108 17.02 8.53 -29.84
C ALA A 108 17.97 7.32 -29.50
N PRO A 109 17.69 6.13 -30.05
CA PRO A 109 18.11 4.83 -29.54
C PRO A 109 19.45 4.35 -30.14
N VAL A 110 20.21 3.55 -29.39
CA VAL A 110 21.27 2.69 -29.93
C VAL A 110 21.31 1.36 -29.20
N GLY A 111 21.12 0.29 -29.98
CA GLY A 111 21.40 -1.09 -29.60
C GLY A 111 22.91 -1.40 -29.55
N PRO A 112 23.28 -2.68 -29.47
CA PRO A 112 24.25 -3.21 -28.52
C PRO A 112 25.71 -3.09 -28.98
N THR A 113 26.61 -2.79 -28.05
CA THR A 113 28.06 -2.97 -28.24
C THR A 113 28.50 -4.22 -27.48
N THR A 114 28.73 -5.28 -28.25
CA THR A 114 29.64 -6.36 -27.88
C THR A 114 31.07 -5.84 -27.97
N SER A 115 31.90 -6.18 -26.99
CA SER A 115 33.36 -6.22 -27.16
C SER A 115 33.91 -7.38 -26.34
N PRO A 116 34.80 -8.19 -26.92
CA PRO A 116 35.23 -9.49 -26.37
C PRO A 116 36.40 -9.32 -25.41
N VAL A 117 36.46 -10.15 -24.37
CA VAL A 117 37.69 -10.37 -23.60
C VAL A 117 38.24 -11.74 -23.98
N ALA A 118 39.35 -11.72 -24.73
CA ALA A 118 40.14 -12.89 -25.08
C ALA A 118 41.23 -13.12 -24.02
N SER A 119 41.13 -14.29 -23.38
CA SER A 119 42.17 -15.27 -23.06
C SER A 119 43.60 -14.83 -22.67
N ALA A 120 43.96 -15.15 -21.42
CA ALA A 120 45.26 -15.72 -21.01
C ALA A 120 44.93 -16.64 -19.82
N GLY A 121 45.22 -17.94 -19.75
CA GLY A 121 46.30 -18.73 -20.32
C GLY A 121 47.08 -19.36 -19.16
N VAL A 122 46.65 -20.52 -18.63
CA VAL A 122 47.49 -21.38 -17.76
C VAL A 122 47.27 -22.84 -18.14
N ALA A 123 48.40 -23.53 -18.30
CA ALA A 123 48.67 -24.75 -19.05
C ALA A 123 48.25 -26.06 -18.34
N PRO A 124 48.21 -27.20 -19.09
CA PRO A 124 47.65 -28.48 -18.64
C PRO A 124 48.68 -29.43 -17.99
N ARG A 125 48.19 -30.42 -17.24
CA ARG A 125 48.87 -31.71 -17.03
C ARG A 125 47.86 -32.86 -17.15
N PRO A 126 48.10 -33.86 -18.01
CA PRO A 126 47.32 -35.08 -18.04
C PRO A 126 48.14 -36.29 -17.53
N LEU A 127 47.47 -37.26 -16.89
CA LEU A 127 47.26 -38.63 -17.38
C LEU A 127 47.01 -39.65 -16.24
N THR A 128 45.86 -40.32 -16.36
CA THR A 128 45.60 -41.74 -16.07
C THR A 128 45.33 -42.15 -14.61
N GLU A 129 44.07 -42.57 -14.33
CA GLU A 129 43.72 -43.96 -13.96
C GLU A 129 42.19 -44.19 -13.97
N ALA A 130 41.76 -45.27 -14.62
CA ALA A 130 40.44 -45.92 -14.55
C ALA A 130 40.69 -47.36 -14.03
N PRO A 131 39.77 -48.14 -13.42
CA PRO A 131 38.32 -48.24 -13.69
C PRO A 131 37.40 -48.49 -12.45
N ALA A 132 36.08 -48.60 -12.68
CA ALA A 132 35.01 -48.95 -11.72
C ALA A 132 35.08 -50.43 -11.24
N PRO A 133 34.36 -50.89 -10.17
CA PRO A 133 32.90 -51.11 -10.24
C PRO A 133 32.06 -51.06 -8.93
N ALA A 134 30.73 -51.07 -9.13
CA ALA A 134 29.66 -51.70 -8.32
C ALA A 134 28.96 -50.96 -7.17
N ALA A 135 27.74 -50.50 -7.51
CA ALA A 135 26.46 -50.83 -6.86
C ALA A 135 26.14 -50.34 -5.44
N SER A 136 25.20 -49.39 -5.36
CA SER A 136 24.04 -49.49 -4.46
C SER A 136 22.86 -48.70 -5.05
N THR A 137 21.76 -49.41 -5.23
CA THR A 137 20.49 -48.99 -5.82
C THR A 137 19.61 -48.29 -4.80
N SER A 138 19.17 -47.08 -5.10
CA SER A 138 17.94 -46.51 -4.54
C SER A 138 17.37 -45.46 -5.52
N PRO A 139 16.12 -45.59 -5.99
CA PRO A 139 15.53 -44.63 -6.93
C PRO A 139 15.19 -43.36 -6.16
N THR A 140 16.03 -42.34 -6.27
CA THR A 140 15.61 -40.97 -5.94
C THR A 140 14.92 -40.42 -7.18
N PRO A 141 13.65 -40.01 -7.11
CA PRO A 141 12.95 -39.46 -8.26
C PRO A 141 13.69 -38.20 -8.72
N SER A 142 14.11 -38.24 -9.98
CA SER A 142 14.55 -37.08 -10.74
C SER A 142 13.52 -35.95 -10.53
N PRO A 143 13.94 -34.72 -10.16
CA PRO A 143 13.02 -33.61 -10.12
C PRO A 143 12.52 -33.39 -11.54
N ALA A 144 11.26 -33.74 -11.76
CA ALA A 144 10.54 -33.40 -12.97
C ALA A 144 10.76 -31.92 -13.28
N PRO A 145 11.04 -31.54 -14.54
CA PRO A 145 11.21 -30.15 -14.90
C PRO A 145 9.97 -29.38 -14.44
N ALA A 146 10.18 -28.34 -13.65
CA ALA A 146 9.14 -27.40 -13.27
C ALA A 146 8.32 -27.05 -14.53
N PRO A 147 6.98 -27.19 -14.52
CA PRO A 147 6.19 -26.81 -15.67
C PRO A 147 6.45 -25.32 -15.91
N ALA A 148 7.12 -25.05 -17.03
CA ALA A 148 7.20 -23.73 -17.62
C ALA A 148 5.77 -23.16 -17.65
N PRO A 149 5.58 -21.87 -17.32
CA PRO A 149 4.26 -21.27 -17.38
C PRO A 149 3.73 -21.44 -18.80
N ALA A 150 2.73 -22.31 -18.94
CA ALA A 150 1.97 -22.43 -20.15
C ALA A 150 1.29 -21.09 -20.37
N ALA A 151 1.93 -20.25 -21.19
CA ALA A 151 1.24 -19.26 -21.97
C ALA A 151 0.33 -20.02 -22.96
N SER A 152 -0.76 -20.60 -22.46
CA SER A 152 -1.83 -21.10 -23.29
C SER A 152 -2.69 -19.91 -23.64
N GLY A 153 -2.27 -19.21 -24.69
CA GLY A 153 -3.15 -18.39 -25.50
C GLY A 153 -4.19 -19.30 -26.14
N ASN A 154 -5.25 -19.59 -25.41
CA ASN A 154 -6.55 -19.85 -26.00
C ASN A 154 -7.41 -18.64 -25.66
N ASP A 155 -8.12 -18.12 -26.66
CA ASP A 155 -9.05 -16.99 -26.51
C ASP A 155 -10.19 -17.31 -25.51
N GLU A 156 -10.28 -18.57 -25.07
CA GLU A 156 -11.24 -19.13 -24.14
C GLU A 156 -10.55 -19.52 -22.81
N ILE A 157 -10.80 -18.71 -21.78
CA ILE A 157 -10.30 -18.93 -20.42
C ILE A 157 -11.34 -19.70 -19.62
N SER A 158 -10.96 -20.82 -19.03
CA SER A 158 -11.79 -21.53 -18.05
C SER A 158 -11.59 -20.89 -16.68
N PHE A 159 -12.63 -20.24 -16.15
CA PHE A 159 -12.59 -19.68 -14.80
C PHE A 159 -12.99 -20.71 -13.75
N ILE A 160 -12.39 -20.61 -12.56
CA ILE A 160 -12.86 -21.30 -11.36
C ILE A 160 -13.53 -20.31 -10.42
N TRP A 161 -14.29 -20.84 -9.47
CA TRP A 161 -14.87 -20.02 -8.42
C TRP A 161 -13.78 -19.37 -7.55
N PRO A 162 -13.83 -18.05 -7.35
CA PRO A 162 -12.82 -17.32 -6.60
C PRO A 162 -13.00 -17.42 -5.08
N ALA A 163 -14.17 -17.86 -4.63
CA ALA A 163 -14.47 -18.10 -3.22
C ALA A 163 -15.47 -19.25 -3.06
N GLN A 164 -15.48 -19.84 -1.88
CA GLN A 164 -16.49 -20.80 -1.44
C GLN A 164 -17.66 -20.03 -0.84
N GLY A 165 -18.85 -20.21 -1.39
CA GLY A 165 -20.03 -19.49 -0.91
C GLY A 165 -21.20 -19.55 -1.86
N ALA A 166 -22.37 -19.14 -1.36
CA ALA A 166 -23.54 -18.93 -2.20
C ALA A 166 -23.50 -17.52 -2.80
N VAL A 167 -23.98 -17.39 -4.04
CA VAL A 167 -24.16 -16.08 -4.67
C VAL A 167 -25.35 -15.40 -4.01
N VAL A 168 -25.10 -14.29 -3.30
CA VAL A 168 -26.13 -13.50 -2.62
C VAL A 168 -26.63 -12.33 -3.45
N THR A 169 -25.87 -11.91 -4.46
CA THR A 169 -26.31 -10.90 -5.42
C THR A 169 -25.84 -11.31 -6.80
N PRO A 170 -26.77 -11.59 -7.74
CA PRO A 170 -26.43 -11.94 -9.11
C PRO A 170 -25.96 -10.71 -9.90
N PHE A 171 -25.46 -10.96 -11.10
CA PHE A 171 -25.09 -9.93 -12.07
C PHE A 171 -26.32 -9.18 -12.58
N ASP A 172 -26.19 -7.85 -12.66
CA ASP A 172 -27.20 -6.94 -13.19
C ASP A 172 -26.49 -5.74 -13.85
N GLU A 173 -26.61 -5.60 -15.17
CA GLU A 173 -25.84 -4.58 -15.92
C GLU A 173 -26.06 -3.14 -15.41
N ALA A 174 -27.25 -2.85 -14.85
CA ALA A 174 -27.61 -1.54 -14.34
C ALA A 174 -27.11 -1.30 -12.90
N ASN A 175 -27.28 -2.26 -12.01
CA ASN A 175 -27.09 -2.09 -10.57
C ASN A 175 -25.87 -2.85 -10.01
N ASN A 176 -25.48 -3.96 -10.64
CA ASN A 176 -24.42 -4.85 -10.16
C ASN A 176 -23.55 -5.40 -11.29
N LYS A 177 -22.37 -4.80 -11.47
CA LYS A 177 -21.43 -5.14 -12.55
C LYS A 177 -20.74 -6.51 -12.38
N GLY A 178 -21.08 -7.28 -11.34
CA GLY A 178 -20.49 -8.59 -11.05
C GLY A 178 -21.43 -9.46 -10.23
N VAL A 179 -20.88 -10.43 -9.51
CA VAL A 179 -21.62 -11.26 -8.55
C VAL A 179 -21.06 -11.07 -7.16
N SER A 180 -21.93 -11.07 -6.16
CA SER A 180 -21.53 -11.05 -4.76
C SER A 180 -21.66 -12.45 -4.17
N ILE A 181 -20.54 -12.99 -3.71
CA ILE A 181 -20.44 -14.32 -3.10
C ILE A 181 -20.36 -14.12 -1.59
N ALA A 182 -21.28 -14.71 -0.83
CA ALA A 182 -21.22 -14.66 0.62
C ALA A 182 -20.12 -15.57 1.16
N GLY A 183 -19.42 -15.10 2.19
CA GLY A 183 -18.44 -15.89 2.92
C GLY A 183 -18.24 -15.33 4.32
N LYS A 184 -17.15 -15.74 4.96
CA LYS A 184 -16.76 -15.29 6.29
C LYS A 184 -15.55 -14.36 6.21
N ILE A 185 -15.38 -13.57 7.27
CA ILE A 185 -14.21 -12.71 7.39
C ILE A 185 -12.95 -13.56 7.40
N GLY A 186 -11.96 -13.20 6.58
CA GLY A 186 -10.71 -13.94 6.45
C GLY A 186 -10.75 -15.15 5.51
N ASP A 187 -11.89 -15.48 4.90
CA ASP A 187 -11.96 -16.60 3.96
C ASP A 187 -10.98 -16.39 2.78
N PRO A 188 -10.31 -17.45 2.30
CA PRO A 188 -9.35 -17.32 1.21
C PRO A 188 -10.04 -16.96 -0.10
N VAL A 189 -9.62 -15.85 -0.71
CA VAL A 189 -10.01 -15.47 -2.07
C VAL A 189 -8.91 -15.92 -3.02
N VAL A 190 -9.28 -16.74 -4.01
CA VAL A 190 -8.36 -17.31 -4.99
C VAL A 190 -8.54 -16.67 -6.36
N ALA A 191 -7.48 -16.67 -7.17
CA ALA A 191 -7.54 -16.22 -8.55
C ALA A 191 -8.40 -17.18 -9.38
N ALA A 192 -9.41 -16.64 -10.06
CA ALA A 192 -10.32 -17.41 -10.91
C ALA A 192 -9.61 -18.02 -12.14
N ALA A 193 -8.51 -17.41 -12.60
CA ALA A 193 -7.69 -17.92 -13.70
C ALA A 193 -6.25 -17.37 -13.58
N ASP A 194 -5.33 -17.91 -14.37
CA ASP A 194 -3.95 -17.41 -14.45
C ASP A 194 -3.91 -16.00 -15.03
N GLY A 195 -3.07 -15.13 -14.48
CA GLY A 195 -2.99 -13.75 -14.95
C GLY A 195 -1.93 -12.93 -14.26
N ARG A 196 -1.96 -11.62 -14.53
CA ARG A 196 -1.11 -10.63 -13.88
C ARG A 196 -1.98 -9.64 -13.13
N VAL A 197 -1.58 -9.33 -11.90
CA VAL A 197 -2.20 -8.28 -11.09
C VAL A 197 -1.87 -6.94 -11.72
N VAL A 198 -2.89 -6.25 -12.23
CA VAL A 198 -2.76 -4.90 -12.80
C VAL A 198 -3.15 -3.81 -11.80
N TYR A 199 -3.78 -4.20 -10.69
CA TYR A 199 -4.17 -3.29 -9.62
C TYR A 199 -4.32 -4.07 -8.31
N ALA A 200 -3.80 -3.51 -7.21
CA ALA A 200 -3.98 -4.06 -5.86
C ALA A 200 -3.98 -2.90 -4.85
N GLY A 201 -5.16 -2.48 -4.39
CA GLY A 201 -5.27 -1.42 -3.39
C GLY A 201 -6.69 -0.96 -3.11
N ALA A 202 -6.82 0.13 -2.35
CA ALA A 202 -8.10 0.72 -1.91
C ALA A 202 -8.43 2.06 -2.59
N GLY A 203 -7.76 2.39 -3.70
CA GLY A 203 -7.89 3.69 -4.37
C GLY A 203 -9.20 3.88 -5.16
N LEU A 204 -9.97 2.81 -5.38
CA LEU A 204 -11.27 2.88 -6.05
C LEU A 204 -12.41 2.94 -5.04
N ARG A 205 -13.06 4.11 -4.93
CA ARG A 205 -14.22 4.31 -4.06
C ARG A 205 -15.36 3.36 -4.45
N GLY A 206 -15.97 2.74 -3.43
CA GLY A 206 -17.09 1.80 -3.59
C GLY A 206 -16.67 0.34 -3.80
N TYR A 207 -15.38 0.08 -4.06
CA TYR A 207 -14.84 -1.27 -4.20
C TYR A 207 -14.04 -1.72 -2.96
N GLY A 208 -13.66 -0.78 -2.09
CA GLY A 208 -12.76 -1.02 -0.98
C GLY A 208 -11.43 -1.59 -1.47
N ASN A 209 -10.89 -2.56 -0.74
CA ASN A 209 -9.70 -3.28 -1.17
C ASN A 209 -10.01 -4.15 -2.40
N LEU A 210 -9.48 -3.71 -3.54
CA LEU A 210 -9.70 -4.26 -4.84
C LEU A 210 -8.41 -4.83 -5.42
N ILE A 211 -8.54 -6.02 -6.02
CA ILE A 211 -7.52 -6.60 -6.88
C ILE A 211 -8.10 -6.73 -8.28
N ILE A 212 -7.36 -6.32 -9.30
CA ILE A 212 -7.72 -6.56 -10.71
C ILE A 212 -6.65 -7.46 -11.33
N LEU A 213 -7.08 -8.60 -11.87
CA LEU A 213 -6.24 -9.53 -12.63
C LEU A 213 -6.54 -9.36 -14.12
N LYS A 214 -5.49 -9.13 -14.91
CA LYS A 214 -5.53 -9.25 -16.36
C LYS A 214 -5.10 -10.67 -16.73
N HIS A 215 -5.99 -11.42 -17.38
CA HIS A 215 -5.69 -12.78 -17.81
C HIS A 215 -5.14 -12.81 -19.23
N ASN A 216 -5.80 -12.11 -20.15
CA ASN A 216 -5.35 -11.92 -21.53
C ASN A 216 -5.74 -10.52 -22.03
N ASN A 217 -5.69 -10.28 -23.35
CA ASN A 217 -6.09 -8.99 -23.93
C ASN A 217 -7.62 -8.78 -23.91
N THR A 218 -8.37 -9.86 -23.69
CA THR A 218 -9.82 -9.90 -23.78
C THR A 218 -10.48 -9.89 -22.40
N TYR A 219 -9.91 -10.54 -21.39
CA TYR A 219 -10.53 -10.78 -20.08
C TYR A 219 -9.74 -10.16 -18.92
N LEU A 220 -10.50 -9.47 -18.06
CA LEU A 220 -10.06 -8.99 -16.75
C LEU A 220 -11.02 -9.49 -15.68
N THR A 221 -10.52 -9.76 -14.48
CA THR A 221 -11.35 -10.05 -13.32
C THR A 221 -11.04 -9.09 -12.17
N ALA A 222 -12.08 -8.71 -11.43
CA ALA A 222 -11.98 -7.82 -10.29
C ALA A 222 -12.49 -8.52 -9.02
N TYR A 223 -11.75 -8.38 -7.93
CA TYR A 223 -12.03 -8.97 -6.62
C TYR A 223 -12.10 -7.83 -5.61
N ALA A 224 -13.27 -7.49 -5.10
CA ALA A 224 -13.50 -6.34 -4.24
C ALA A 224 -13.99 -6.71 -2.83
N HIS A 225 -14.05 -5.70 -1.95
CA HIS A 225 -14.43 -5.81 -0.54
C HIS A 225 -13.53 -6.71 0.30
N ASN A 226 -12.28 -6.96 -0.14
CA ASN A 226 -11.35 -7.81 0.61
C ASN A 226 -10.90 -7.12 1.91
N GLN A 227 -10.50 -7.88 2.93
CA GLN A 227 -9.90 -7.30 4.13
C GLN A 227 -8.39 -7.08 3.94
N ALA A 228 -7.72 -8.06 3.35
CA ALA A 228 -6.28 -8.03 3.11
C ALA A 228 -5.96 -8.49 1.69
N LEU A 229 -4.95 -7.86 1.09
CA LEU A 229 -4.41 -8.23 -0.22
C LEU A 229 -3.08 -8.96 0.01
N LEU A 230 -2.97 -10.18 -0.51
CA LEU A 230 -1.76 -11.01 -0.37
C LEU A 230 -0.83 -10.89 -1.58
N VAL A 231 -1.28 -10.14 -2.60
CA VAL A 231 -0.55 -9.89 -3.83
C VAL A 231 -0.28 -8.41 -4.00
N ARG A 232 0.69 -8.10 -4.85
CA ARG A 232 1.08 -6.75 -5.22
C ARG A 232 0.81 -6.49 -6.69
N GLU A 233 0.80 -5.22 -7.07
CA GLU A 233 0.76 -4.80 -8.46
C GLU A 233 1.94 -5.42 -9.24
N ASP A 234 1.70 -5.69 -10.53
CA ASP A 234 2.60 -6.40 -11.46
C ASP A 234 2.95 -7.84 -11.09
N GLN A 235 2.41 -8.41 -10.02
CA GLN A 235 2.66 -9.80 -9.64
C GLN A 235 1.94 -10.77 -10.59
N ALA A 236 2.66 -11.81 -11.03
CA ALA A 236 2.04 -12.94 -11.73
C ALA A 236 1.36 -13.87 -10.73
N VAL A 237 0.14 -14.29 -11.05
CA VAL A 237 -0.70 -15.17 -10.21
C VAL A 237 -1.22 -16.33 -11.05
N ARG A 238 -1.31 -17.51 -10.42
CA ARG A 238 -1.85 -18.71 -11.05
C ARG A 238 -3.30 -18.95 -10.66
N GLN A 239 -4.03 -19.66 -11.51
CA GLN A 239 -5.38 -20.10 -11.17
C GLN A 239 -5.37 -20.87 -9.84
N GLY A 240 -6.33 -20.56 -8.95
CA GLY A 240 -6.43 -21.18 -7.62
C GLY A 240 -5.43 -20.65 -6.58
N GLN A 241 -4.51 -19.78 -6.96
CA GLN A 241 -3.61 -19.13 -6.01
C GLN A 241 -4.38 -18.20 -5.08
N LYS A 242 -4.12 -18.26 -3.77
CA LYS A 242 -4.68 -17.31 -2.79
C LYS A 242 -4.12 -15.91 -3.07
N ILE A 243 -5.01 -14.96 -3.36
CA ILE A 243 -4.66 -13.58 -3.71
C ILE A 243 -5.11 -12.56 -2.65
N ALA A 244 -6.14 -12.89 -1.87
CA ALA A 244 -6.70 -12.01 -0.85
C ALA A 244 -7.40 -12.80 0.24
N GLU A 245 -7.82 -12.06 1.26
CA GLU A 245 -8.70 -12.54 2.33
C GLU A 245 -10.01 -11.76 2.27
N MET A 246 -11.12 -12.49 2.30
CA MET A 246 -12.45 -11.92 2.18
C MET A 246 -12.74 -10.98 3.35
N GLY A 247 -13.38 -9.85 3.04
CA GLY A 247 -13.67 -8.79 3.99
C GLY A 247 -15.06 -8.23 3.85
N SER A 248 -15.26 -7.09 4.51
CA SER A 248 -16.42 -6.22 4.36
C SER A 248 -15.99 -4.77 4.10
N SER A 249 -14.87 -4.57 3.40
CA SER A 249 -14.35 -3.23 3.12
C SER A 249 -15.30 -2.48 2.20
N ASP A 250 -15.77 -1.30 2.60
CA ASP A 250 -16.78 -0.50 1.88
C ASP A 250 -18.12 -1.24 1.66
N THR A 251 -18.52 -2.14 2.57
CA THR A 251 -19.85 -2.78 2.51
C THR A 251 -20.36 -3.20 3.90
N ASP A 252 -21.67 -3.39 4.05
CA ASP A 252 -22.33 -3.69 5.33
C ASP A 252 -22.20 -5.14 5.79
N ARG A 253 -21.71 -6.04 4.93
CA ARG A 253 -21.59 -7.47 5.23
C ARG A 253 -20.39 -8.11 4.54
N VAL A 254 -19.88 -9.20 5.10
CA VAL A 254 -18.78 -9.94 4.49
C VAL A 254 -19.26 -10.61 3.20
N LYS A 255 -18.69 -10.18 2.09
CA LYS A 255 -18.97 -10.72 0.75
C LYS A 255 -17.80 -10.41 -0.17
N LEU A 256 -17.50 -11.33 -1.07
CA LEU A 256 -16.61 -11.05 -2.19
C LEU A 256 -17.43 -10.51 -3.35
N HIS A 257 -17.06 -9.33 -3.86
CA HIS A 257 -17.58 -8.86 -5.13
C HIS A 257 -16.64 -9.29 -6.25
N PHE A 258 -17.15 -10.13 -7.15
CA PHE A 258 -16.40 -10.69 -8.27
C PHE A 258 -16.97 -10.19 -9.59
N GLU A 259 -16.18 -9.44 -10.36
CA GLU A 259 -16.55 -9.03 -11.71
C GLU A 259 -15.69 -9.74 -12.75
N VAL A 260 -16.31 -10.09 -13.88
CA VAL A 260 -15.60 -10.49 -15.11
C VAL A 260 -15.86 -9.40 -16.14
N ARG A 261 -14.80 -8.93 -16.80
CA ARG A 261 -14.88 -7.94 -17.87
C ARG A 261 -14.29 -8.50 -19.14
N ARG A 262 -15.06 -8.42 -20.23
CA ARG A 262 -14.63 -8.79 -21.58
C ARG A 262 -14.48 -7.52 -22.42
N LEU A 263 -13.28 -7.26 -22.93
CA LEU A 263 -12.93 -6.03 -23.67
C LEU A 263 -13.29 -4.77 -22.89
N GLY A 264 -13.13 -4.80 -21.56
CA GLY A 264 -13.46 -3.71 -20.65
C GLY A 264 -14.94 -3.60 -20.27
N LYS A 265 -15.86 -4.32 -20.93
CA LYS A 265 -17.29 -4.35 -20.57
C LYS A 265 -17.57 -5.42 -19.52
N PRO A 266 -18.36 -5.12 -18.46
CA PRO A 266 -18.78 -6.13 -17.50
C PRO A 266 -19.68 -7.16 -18.18
N VAL A 267 -19.42 -8.44 -17.93
CA VAL A 267 -20.18 -9.58 -18.45
C VAL A 267 -20.60 -10.47 -17.29
N ASP A 268 -21.68 -11.24 -17.47
CA ASP A 268 -22.15 -12.15 -16.43
C ASP A 268 -21.09 -13.24 -16.13
N PRO A 269 -20.50 -13.26 -14.92
CA PRO A 269 -19.51 -14.25 -14.55
C PRO A 269 -20.10 -15.66 -14.39
N ILE A 270 -21.41 -15.81 -14.13
CA ILE A 270 -22.03 -17.12 -13.91
C ILE A 270 -21.94 -18.00 -15.16
N GLY A 271 -22.06 -17.40 -16.36
CA GLY A 271 -21.91 -18.12 -17.63
C GLY A 271 -20.50 -18.66 -17.89
N HIS A 272 -19.50 -18.11 -17.19
CA HIS A 272 -18.08 -18.46 -17.35
C HIS A 272 -17.54 -19.35 -16.22
N LEU A 273 -18.32 -19.56 -15.16
CA LEU A 273 -17.96 -20.35 -13.99
C LEU A 273 -18.56 -21.76 -14.07
N PRO A 274 -17.92 -22.77 -13.46
CA PRO A 274 -18.47 -24.13 -13.45
C PRO A 274 -19.75 -24.18 -12.63
N LYS A 275 -20.72 -24.98 -13.08
CA LYS A 275 -22.00 -25.19 -12.38
C LYS A 275 -21.76 -25.85 -11.02
N ARG A 276 -22.50 -25.40 -10.01
CA ARG A 276 -22.52 -25.94 -8.64
C ARG A 276 -23.87 -26.55 -8.32
#